data_AF-A0A6N7Q689-F1
#
_entry.id   AF-A0A6N7Q689-F1
#
_cell.length_a   1.000
_cell.length_b   1.000
_cell.length_c   1.000
_cell.angle_alpha   90.00
_cell.angle_beta   90.00
_cell.angle_gamma   90.00
#
_symmetry.space_group_name_H-M   'P 1'
#
loop_
_entity.id
_entity.type
_entity.pdbx_description
1 polymer ?
#
loop_
_entity_poly.entity_id
_entity_poly.type
_entity_poly.pdbx_seq_one_letter_code
_entity_poly.pdbx_strand_id
1 'polypeptide(L)'
;MIRVRPSEVTAALLERAALADGESARACLYAILDGARDKRIATLRRTLGERVESLYDGEQGRDLAPFGPFLVELQPGSKAIGALVDAGWGLSWMVFLNTPSLFDELRRHLRRFLVVRMPDQRIAYFRYYDPRVLRSFLPSCTQEELQDFMGPIRAFLVESASGDELLEFAI
;
A
#
# COMPACT_ATOMS: atom_id res chain seq x y z
N MET A 1 15.33 20.57 1.76
CA MET A 1 14.42 19.61 1.10
C MET A 1 15.28 18.77 0.19
N ILE A 2 15.47 17.49 0.53
CA ILE A 2 16.27 16.57 -0.27
C ILE A 2 15.29 15.90 -1.22
N ARG A 3 15.36 16.28 -2.49
CA ARG A 3 14.52 15.72 -3.55
C ARG A 3 14.99 14.29 -3.83
N VAL A 4 14.19 13.31 -3.44
CA VAL A 4 14.47 11.89 -3.64
C VAL A 4 14.16 11.54 -5.11
N ARG A 5 15.15 11.03 -5.82
CA ARG A 5 14.96 10.52 -7.19
C ARG A 5 14.19 9.20 -7.15
N PRO A 6 13.41 8.83 -8.19
CA PRO A 6 12.76 7.50 -8.25
C PRO A 6 13.73 6.33 -8.01
N SER A 7 15.00 6.46 -8.41
CA SER A 7 16.04 5.47 -8.12
C SER A 7 16.38 5.34 -6.62
N GLU A 8 16.33 6.45 -5.88
CA GLU A 8 16.58 6.47 -4.44
C GLU A 8 15.37 5.93 -3.66
N VAL A 9 14.15 6.23 -4.12
CA VAL A 9 12.93 5.58 -3.60
C VAL A 9 13.01 4.07 -3.79
N THR A 10 13.38 3.63 -5.00
CA THR A 10 13.55 2.20 -5.31
C THR A 10 14.59 1.55 -4.40
N ALA A 11 15.74 2.20 -4.18
CA ALA A 11 16.78 1.69 -3.29
C ALA A 11 16.28 1.55 -1.85
N ALA A 12 15.62 2.57 -1.31
CA ALA A 12 15.06 2.53 0.06
C ALA A 12 14.00 1.42 0.23
N LEU A 13 13.16 1.20 -0.79
CA LEU A 13 12.19 0.11 -0.78
C LEU A 13 12.86 -1.27 -0.89
N LEU A 14 13.92 -1.40 -1.69
CA LEU A 14 14.69 -2.64 -1.77
C LEU A 14 15.37 -2.98 -0.46
N GLU A 15 15.94 -1.99 0.24
CA GLU A 15 16.49 -2.17 1.59
C GLU A 15 15.41 -2.66 2.56
N ARG A 16 14.22 -2.04 2.55
CA ARG A 16 13.06 -2.48 3.35
C ARG A 16 12.64 -3.91 3.04
N ALA A 17 12.60 -4.29 1.77
CA ALA A 17 12.27 -5.66 1.37
C ALA A 17 13.35 -6.67 1.81
N ALA A 18 14.61 -6.24 1.89
CA ALA A 18 15.74 -7.07 2.31
C ALA A 18 15.88 -7.21 3.83
N LEU A 19 15.28 -6.31 4.62
CA LEU A 19 15.15 -6.41 6.07
C LEU A 19 14.14 -7.51 6.43
N ALA A 20 14.51 -8.76 6.13
CA ALA A 20 13.78 -9.94 6.56
C ALA A 20 13.79 -10.00 8.11
N ASP A 21 12.65 -10.31 8.70
CA ASP A 21 12.58 -10.62 10.14
C ASP A 21 13.46 -11.86 10.40
N GLY A 22 14.39 -11.73 11.35
CA GLY A 22 15.65 -12.50 11.49
C GLY A 22 15.61 -14.02 11.63
N GLU A 23 14.56 -14.72 11.20
CA GLU A 23 14.48 -16.19 11.14
C GLU A 23 13.77 -16.71 9.87
N SER A 24 13.27 -15.85 8.99
CA SER A 24 12.59 -16.29 7.75
C SER A 24 12.84 -15.32 6.60
N ALA A 25 13.33 -15.82 5.46
CA ALA A 25 13.49 -15.08 4.21
C ALA A 25 12.14 -14.75 3.54
N ARG A 26 11.22 -14.11 4.27
CA ARG A 26 9.87 -13.75 3.80
C ARG A 26 9.84 -12.29 3.36
N ALA A 27 8.96 -11.99 2.40
CA ALA A 27 8.65 -10.62 2.01
C ALA A 27 8.08 -9.86 3.20
N CYS A 28 8.80 -8.83 3.63
CA CYS A 28 8.28 -7.88 4.62
C CYS A 28 7.60 -6.67 3.94
N LEU A 29 7.79 -6.50 2.62
CA LEU A 29 7.26 -5.37 1.87
C LEU A 29 6.07 -5.77 1.00
N TYR A 30 5.04 -4.93 1.03
CA TYR A 30 3.86 -5.04 0.18
C TYR A 30 3.54 -3.68 -0.45
N ALA A 31 2.77 -3.70 -1.53
CA ALA A 31 2.14 -2.51 -2.09
C ALA A 31 0.63 -2.67 -2.17
N ILE A 32 -0.09 -1.57 -1.98
CA ILE A 32 -1.52 -1.49 -2.33
C ILE A 32 -1.65 -0.55 -3.53
N LEU A 33 -2.13 -1.09 -4.65
CA LEU A 33 -2.33 -0.34 -5.90
C LEU A 33 -3.78 0.11 -6.01
N ASP A 34 -4.00 1.38 -6.34
CA ASP A 34 -5.32 1.96 -6.54
C ASP A 34 -5.75 1.79 -8.02
N GLY A 35 -6.52 0.74 -8.31
CA GLY A 35 -6.97 0.41 -9.66
C GLY A 35 -7.81 1.50 -10.35
N ALA A 36 -8.37 2.46 -9.59
CA ALA A 36 -9.14 3.56 -10.13
C ALA A 36 -8.27 4.71 -10.69
N ARG A 37 -6.95 4.71 -10.42
CA ARG A 37 -6.08 5.83 -10.81
C ARG A 37 -5.72 5.88 -12.26
N ASP A 38 -5.42 4.74 -12.85
CA ASP A 38 -5.00 4.66 -14.23
C ASP A 38 -5.24 3.25 -14.77
N LYS A 39 -5.77 3.18 -15.99
CA LYS A 39 -5.99 1.91 -16.71
C LYS A 39 -4.70 1.09 -16.86
N ARG A 40 -3.53 1.73 -16.90
CA ARG A 40 -2.21 1.07 -16.99
C ARG A 40 -1.93 0.16 -15.79
N ILE A 41 -2.53 0.43 -14.64
CA ILE A 41 -2.39 -0.40 -13.44
C ILE A 41 -2.96 -1.81 -13.68
N ALA A 42 -3.98 -1.95 -14.52
CA ALA A 42 -4.52 -3.26 -14.88
C ALA A 42 -3.51 -4.11 -15.65
N THR A 43 -2.77 -3.50 -16.58
CA THR A 43 -1.70 -4.19 -17.31
C THR A 43 -0.53 -4.49 -16.38
N LEU A 44 -0.08 -3.49 -15.60
CA LEU A 44 1.06 -3.62 -14.70
C LEU A 44 0.88 -4.80 -13.74
N ARG A 45 -0.28 -4.91 -13.09
CA ARG A 45 -0.60 -6.02 -12.17
C ARG A 45 -0.45 -7.41 -12.77
N ARG A 46 -0.73 -7.57 -14.08
CA ARG A 46 -0.61 -8.84 -14.79
C ARG A 46 0.82 -9.20 -15.17
N THR A 47 1.71 -8.20 -15.22
CA THR A 47 3.10 -8.36 -15.69
C THR A 47 4.14 -8.31 -14.56
N LEU A 48 3.75 -8.02 -13.31
CA LEU A 48 4.67 -7.91 -12.18
C LEU A 48 5.38 -9.24 -11.84
N GLY A 49 4.74 -10.39 -12.11
CA GLY A 49 5.25 -11.69 -11.70
C GLY A 49 5.10 -11.96 -10.19
N GLU A 50 4.32 -11.13 -9.49
CA GLU A 50 4.08 -11.21 -8.04
C GLU A 50 2.69 -11.78 -7.72
N ARG A 51 2.48 -12.17 -6.46
CA ARG A 51 1.13 -12.44 -5.94
C ARG A 51 0.36 -11.12 -5.85
N VAL A 52 -0.76 -11.03 -6.59
CA VAL A 52 -1.63 -9.86 -6.63
C VAL A 52 -3.09 -10.26 -6.40
N GLU A 53 -3.73 -9.66 -5.39
CA GLU A 53 -5.15 -9.93 -5.11
C GLU A 53 -5.92 -8.65 -4.78
N SER A 54 -7.19 -8.60 -5.18
CA SER A 54 -8.05 -7.47 -4.80
C SER A 54 -8.32 -7.47 -3.31
N LEU A 55 -8.34 -6.28 -2.70
CA LEU A 55 -8.88 -6.10 -1.35
C LEU A 55 -10.41 -6.00 -1.35
N TYR A 56 -11.11 -6.01 -2.49
CA TYR A 56 -12.54 -6.31 -2.53
C TYR A 56 -12.76 -7.83 -2.63
N ASP A 57 -13.89 -8.34 -2.10
CA ASP A 57 -14.28 -9.76 -2.18
C ASP A 57 -15.82 -9.86 -2.17
N GLY A 58 -16.34 -11.04 -2.43
CA GLY A 58 -17.76 -11.31 -2.60
C GLY A 58 -18.28 -10.87 -3.97
N GLU A 59 -19.50 -11.29 -4.30
CA GLU A 59 -20.12 -10.97 -5.61
C GLU A 59 -20.23 -9.47 -5.86
N GLN A 60 -20.61 -8.70 -4.84
CA GLN A 60 -20.74 -7.24 -4.91
C GLN A 60 -19.38 -6.54 -5.10
N GLY A 61 -18.28 -7.19 -4.69
CA GLY A 61 -16.92 -6.69 -4.89
C GLY A 61 -16.37 -6.95 -6.29
N ARG A 62 -16.92 -7.91 -7.05
CA ARG A 62 -16.37 -8.31 -8.36
C ARG A 62 -16.51 -7.22 -9.43
N ASP A 63 -17.63 -6.50 -9.43
CA ASP A 63 -17.86 -5.44 -10.42
C ASP A 63 -16.97 -4.22 -10.17
N LEU A 64 -16.64 -3.96 -8.89
CA LEU A 64 -15.73 -2.88 -8.49
C LEU A 64 -14.27 -3.31 -8.51
N ALA A 65 -13.99 -4.62 -8.44
CA ALA A 65 -12.64 -5.16 -8.35
C ALA A 65 -11.69 -4.57 -9.41
N PRO A 66 -12.06 -4.45 -10.71
CA PRO A 66 -11.16 -3.87 -11.71
C PRO A 66 -10.61 -2.48 -11.35
N PHE A 67 -11.39 -1.69 -10.61
CA PHE A 67 -11.07 -0.32 -10.17
C PHE A 67 -10.70 -0.23 -8.69
N GLY A 68 -10.71 -1.35 -7.97
CA GLY A 68 -10.49 -1.40 -6.55
C GLY A 68 -9.01 -1.39 -6.15
N PRO A 69 -8.75 -1.40 -4.84
CA PRO A 69 -7.42 -1.60 -4.30
C PRO A 69 -6.94 -3.05 -4.49
N PHE A 70 -5.67 -3.21 -4.86
CA PHE A 70 -5.00 -4.51 -5.03
C PHE A 70 -3.77 -4.61 -4.15
N LEU A 71 -3.69 -5.66 -3.34
CA LEU A 71 -2.50 -5.99 -2.56
C LEU A 71 -1.51 -6.77 -3.42
N VAL A 72 -0.25 -6.37 -3.35
CA VAL A 72 0.89 -6.99 -4.05
C VAL A 72 1.91 -7.42 -3.01
N GLU A 73 2.31 -8.69 -3.04
CA GLU A 73 3.47 -9.19 -2.28
C GLU A 73 4.75 -8.82 -3.04
N LEU A 74 5.74 -8.21 -2.37
CA LEU A 74 6.99 -7.81 -3.04
C LEU A 74 8.15 -8.64 -2.49
N GLN A 75 8.56 -9.63 -3.27
CA GLN A 75 9.66 -10.52 -2.87
C GLN A 75 11.00 -9.76 -2.84
N PRO A 76 11.90 -10.10 -1.89
CA PRO A 76 13.25 -9.54 -1.88
C PRO A 76 13.96 -9.78 -3.21
N GLY A 77 14.56 -8.72 -3.78
CA GLY A 77 15.27 -8.79 -5.06
C GLY A 77 14.39 -8.83 -6.31
N SER A 78 13.07 -8.74 -6.17
CA SER A 78 12.16 -8.63 -7.32
C SER A 78 12.31 -7.32 -8.08
N LYS A 79 12.15 -7.39 -9.40
CA LYS A 79 12.08 -6.21 -10.29
C LYS A 79 10.75 -5.44 -10.13
N ALA A 80 9.77 -6.01 -9.44
CA ALA A 80 8.46 -5.41 -9.22
C ALA A 80 8.54 -4.04 -8.53
N ILE A 81 9.43 -3.88 -7.55
CA ILE A 81 9.61 -2.61 -6.81
C ILE A 81 9.98 -1.48 -7.78
N GLY A 82 11.03 -1.67 -8.58
CA GLY A 82 11.46 -0.67 -9.57
C GLY A 82 10.37 -0.41 -10.61
N ALA A 83 9.75 -1.46 -11.15
CA ALA A 83 8.67 -1.33 -12.13
C ALA A 83 7.45 -0.54 -11.61
N LEU A 84 7.10 -0.73 -10.33
CA LEU A 84 6.06 0.04 -9.66
C LEU A 84 6.47 1.51 -9.52
N VAL A 85 7.65 1.77 -8.95
CA VAL A 85 8.13 3.14 -8.72
C VAL A 85 8.25 3.92 -10.03
N ASP A 86 8.87 3.35 -11.06
CA ASP A 86 9.04 3.98 -12.37
C ASP A 86 7.69 4.31 -13.04
N ALA A 87 6.67 3.47 -12.83
CA ALA A 87 5.38 3.64 -13.47
C ALA A 87 4.46 4.64 -12.76
N GLY A 88 4.48 4.66 -11.42
CA GLY A 88 3.39 5.24 -10.62
C GLY A 88 3.81 6.16 -9.48
N TRP A 89 5.10 6.27 -9.15
CA TRP A 89 5.55 7.18 -8.10
C TRP A 89 5.37 8.64 -8.51
N GLY A 90 4.86 9.46 -7.61
CA GLY A 90 4.43 10.84 -7.86
C GLY A 90 3.04 10.97 -8.50
N LEU A 91 2.37 9.85 -8.82
CA LEU A 91 1.05 9.83 -9.48
C LEU A 91 -0.07 9.34 -8.54
N SER A 92 0.24 9.09 -7.27
CA SER A 92 -0.70 8.56 -6.28
C SER A 92 -1.31 7.21 -6.66
N TRP A 93 -0.53 6.36 -7.33
CA TRP A 93 -0.95 5.02 -7.75
C TRP A 93 -0.92 4.00 -6.64
N MET A 94 -0.02 4.18 -5.67
CA MET A 94 0.24 3.17 -4.66
C MET A 94 0.61 3.75 -3.31
N VAL A 95 0.51 2.88 -2.32
CA VAL A 95 1.15 2.99 -1.02
C VAL A 95 1.95 1.71 -0.79
N PHE A 96 3.12 1.82 -0.19
CA PHE A 96 3.89 0.66 0.27
C PHE A 96 3.68 0.48 1.77
N LEU A 97 3.86 -0.74 2.26
CA LEU A 97 3.79 -1.02 3.68
C LEU A 97 4.72 -2.17 4.07
N ASN A 98 5.24 -2.09 5.28
CA ASN A 98 6.12 -3.08 5.88
C ASN A 98 5.38 -3.86 6.97
N THR A 99 5.43 -5.20 6.95
CA THR A 99 4.80 -6.05 7.96
C THR A 99 5.47 -7.43 8.03
N PRO A 100 5.54 -8.06 9.23
CA PRO A 100 5.92 -9.47 9.35
C PRO A 100 4.76 -10.44 9.03
N SER A 101 3.54 -9.94 8.85
CA SER A 101 2.37 -10.80 8.59
C SER A 101 2.40 -11.43 7.20
N LEU A 102 1.75 -12.59 7.11
CA LEU A 102 1.53 -13.28 5.84
C LEU A 102 0.50 -12.53 4.99
N PHE A 103 0.58 -12.69 3.66
CA PHE A 103 -0.29 -12.04 2.70
C PHE A 103 -1.78 -12.13 3.07
N ASP A 104 -2.27 -13.33 3.42
CA ASP A 104 -3.69 -13.55 3.71
C ASP A 104 -4.15 -12.90 5.02
N GLU A 105 -3.26 -12.82 6.01
CA GLU A 105 -3.52 -12.13 7.28
C GLU A 105 -3.56 -10.62 7.07
N LEU A 106 -2.57 -10.08 6.36
CA LEU A 106 -2.52 -8.68 5.98
C LEU A 106 -3.74 -8.28 5.15
N ARG A 107 -4.07 -9.06 4.12
CA ARG A 107 -5.27 -8.85 3.29
C ARG A 107 -6.52 -8.82 4.16
N ARG A 108 -6.69 -9.77 5.08
CA ARG A 108 -7.86 -9.79 5.99
C ARG A 108 -7.93 -8.56 6.87
N HIS A 109 -6.79 -8.11 7.41
CA HIS A 109 -6.70 -6.91 8.24
C HIS A 109 -7.11 -5.65 7.46
N LEU A 110 -6.45 -5.40 6.32
CA LEU A 110 -6.66 -4.23 5.46
C LEU A 110 -8.12 -4.06 5.02
N ARG A 111 -8.79 -5.18 4.71
CA ARG A 111 -10.19 -5.20 4.25
C ARG A 111 -11.18 -4.61 5.24
N ARG A 112 -10.89 -4.65 6.54
CA ARG A 112 -11.79 -4.13 7.58
C ARG A 112 -11.98 -2.62 7.48
N PHE A 113 -11.05 -1.92 6.85
CA PHE A 113 -11.02 -0.47 6.78
C PHE A 113 -11.52 0.10 5.46
N LEU A 114 -11.93 -0.73 4.49
CA LEU A 114 -12.36 -0.24 3.17
C LEU A 114 -13.67 0.53 3.21
N VAL A 115 -14.47 0.31 4.24
CA VAL A 115 -15.80 0.88 4.41
C VAL A 115 -15.92 1.40 5.83
N VAL A 116 -16.27 2.67 5.97
CA VAL A 116 -16.46 3.34 7.25
C VAL A 116 -17.88 3.88 7.36
N ARG A 117 -18.37 3.95 8.60
CA ARG A 117 -19.65 4.59 8.93
C ARG A 117 -19.38 6.01 9.41
N MET A 118 -19.96 6.97 8.72
CA MET A 118 -19.85 8.39 9.05
C MET A 118 -20.76 8.75 10.25
N PRO A 119 -20.53 9.88 10.94
CA PRO A 119 -21.37 10.31 12.07
C PRO A 119 -22.86 10.40 11.75
N ASP A 120 -23.20 10.71 10.49
CA ASP A 120 -24.58 10.80 9.98
C ASP A 120 -25.16 9.45 9.51
N GLN A 121 -24.53 8.33 9.89
CA GLN A 121 -24.90 6.96 9.53
C GLN A 121 -24.69 6.57 8.06
N ARG A 122 -24.20 7.47 7.21
CA ARG A 122 -23.86 7.12 5.83
C ARG A 122 -22.64 6.19 5.80
N ILE A 123 -22.67 5.29 4.83
CA ILE A 123 -21.55 4.39 4.54
C ILE A 123 -20.68 5.05 3.47
N ALA A 124 -19.37 5.15 3.73
CA ALA A 124 -18.40 5.71 2.81
C ALA A 124 -17.24 4.74 2.56
N TYR A 125 -16.67 4.79 1.36
CA TYR A 125 -15.44 4.07 1.06
C TYR A 125 -14.25 4.84 1.60
N PHE A 126 -13.48 4.22 2.48
CA PHE A 126 -12.27 4.82 3.01
C PHE A 126 -11.09 4.41 2.15
N ARG A 127 -10.64 5.36 1.32
CA ARG A 127 -9.52 5.19 0.38
C ARG A 127 -8.18 5.37 1.07
N TYR A 128 -7.92 4.65 2.15
CA TYR A 128 -6.64 4.69 2.85
C TYR A 128 -5.47 4.20 1.96
N TYR A 129 -5.73 3.60 0.81
CA TYR A 129 -4.71 3.24 -0.18
C TYR A 129 -4.36 4.38 -1.15
N ASP A 130 -4.96 5.56 -0.97
CA ASP A 130 -4.55 6.80 -1.63
C ASP A 130 -3.52 7.51 -0.73
N PRO A 131 -2.27 7.76 -1.20
CA PRO A 131 -1.25 8.41 -0.37
C PRO A 131 -1.67 9.80 0.10
N ARG A 132 -2.52 10.51 -0.64
CA ARG A 132 -3.05 11.83 -0.25
C ARG A 132 -3.98 11.73 0.96
N VAL A 133 -4.72 10.62 1.06
CA VAL A 133 -5.59 10.32 2.20
C VAL A 133 -4.75 9.91 3.39
N LEU A 134 -3.79 8.98 3.26
CA LEU A 134 -2.94 8.55 4.39
C LEU A 134 -2.14 9.68 5.01
N ARG A 135 -1.53 10.54 4.19
CA ARG A 135 -0.76 11.69 4.68
C ARG A 135 -1.56 12.63 5.57
N SER A 136 -2.89 12.69 5.39
CA SER A 136 -3.78 13.50 6.21
C SER A 136 -4.36 12.69 7.38
N PHE A 137 -4.68 11.41 7.15
CA PHE A 137 -5.32 10.54 8.11
C PHE A 137 -4.39 10.11 9.24
N LEU A 138 -3.21 9.55 8.94
CA LEU A 138 -2.32 8.97 9.97
C LEU A 138 -1.91 10.00 11.03
N PRO A 139 -1.54 11.26 10.69
CA PRO A 139 -1.24 12.26 11.71
C PRO A 139 -2.45 12.75 12.52
N SER A 140 -3.67 12.50 12.04
CA SER A 140 -4.91 12.91 12.71
C SER A 140 -5.43 11.87 13.70
N CYS A 141 -4.93 10.65 13.64
CA CYS A 141 -5.32 9.57 14.53
C CYS A 141 -4.84 9.84 15.96
N THR A 142 -5.68 9.47 16.92
CA THR A 142 -5.24 9.20 18.28
C THR A 142 -4.32 7.98 18.31
N GLN A 143 -3.57 7.80 19.40
CA GLN A 143 -2.69 6.65 19.58
C GLN A 143 -3.45 5.31 19.47
N GLU A 144 -4.68 5.25 20.01
CA GLU A 144 -5.53 4.06 19.99
C GLU A 144 -6.02 3.75 18.56
N GLU A 145 -6.55 4.76 17.86
CA GLU A 145 -6.97 4.62 16.46
C GLU A 145 -5.81 4.21 15.55
N LEU A 146 -4.62 4.76 15.80
CA LEU A 146 -3.41 4.41 15.05
C LEU A 146 -3.01 2.96 15.31
N GLN A 147 -3.01 2.50 16.57
CA GLN A 147 -2.72 1.10 16.92
C GLN A 147 -3.71 0.14 16.27
N ASP A 148 -5.01 0.45 16.30
CA ASP A 148 -6.05 -0.36 15.68
C ASP A 148 -5.92 -0.43 14.15
N PHE A 149 -5.67 0.73 13.52
CA PHE A 149 -5.50 0.83 12.07
C PHE A 149 -4.23 0.15 11.59
N MET A 150 -3.12 0.28 12.32
CA MET A 150 -1.84 -0.27 11.92
C MET A 150 -1.78 -1.78 12.17
N GLY A 151 -2.31 -2.28 13.29
CA GLY A 151 -2.37 -3.70 13.59
C GLY A 151 -1.01 -4.40 13.38
N PRO A 152 -0.89 -5.35 12.43
CA PRO A 152 0.38 -6.03 12.15
C PRO A 152 1.37 -5.20 11.32
N ILE A 153 0.99 -4.03 10.81
CA ILE A 153 1.79 -3.20 9.93
C ILE A 153 2.77 -2.38 10.78
N ARG A 154 4.06 -2.46 10.45
CA ARG A 154 5.13 -1.71 11.13
C ARG A 154 5.23 -0.28 10.61
N ALA A 155 5.06 -0.12 9.29
CA ALA A 155 5.14 1.19 8.67
C ALA A 155 4.35 1.26 7.36
N PHE A 156 3.77 2.42 7.08
CA PHE A 156 3.34 2.83 5.74
C PHE A 156 4.40 3.74 5.10
N LEU A 157 4.55 3.59 3.79
CA LEU A 157 5.55 4.26 2.97
C LEU A 157 4.85 4.89 1.77
N VAL A 158 4.85 6.22 1.71
CA VAL A 158 4.05 6.97 0.75
C VAL A 158 4.84 8.11 0.13
N GLU A 159 4.47 8.48 -1.10
CA GLU A 159 5.00 9.68 -1.74
C GLU A 159 4.60 10.94 -0.97
N SER A 160 5.44 11.98 -1.00
CA SER A 160 5.09 13.33 -0.54
C SER A 160 4.02 13.98 -1.44
N ALA A 161 3.53 15.16 -1.04
CA ALA A 161 2.57 15.91 -1.87
C ALA A 161 3.14 16.32 -3.23
N SER A 162 4.44 16.61 -3.29
CA SER A 162 5.20 16.92 -4.51
C SER A 162 5.69 15.67 -5.25
N GLY A 163 5.50 14.47 -4.68
CA GLY A 163 5.92 13.21 -5.29
C GLY A 163 7.43 12.96 -5.27
N ASP A 164 8.18 13.77 -4.54
CA ASP A 164 9.64 13.84 -4.59
C ASP A 164 10.32 13.48 -3.26
N GLU A 165 9.57 13.01 -2.28
CA GLU A 165 10.11 12.45 -1.04
C GLU A 165 9.35 11.15 -0.70
N LEU A 166 10.06 10.19 -0.10
CA LEU A 166 9.49 9.01 0.52
C LEU A 166 9.19 9.36 1.99
N LEU A 167 7.92 9.42 2.34
CA LEU A 167 7.46 9.61 3.71
C LEU A 167 7.18 8.27 4.36
N GLU A 168 7.56 8.17 5.62
CA GLU A 168 7.33 6.98 6.44
C GLU A 168 6.47 7.32 7.65
N PHE A 169 5.47 6.48 7.89
CA PHE A 169 4.61 6.53 9.06
C PHE A 169 4.72 5.18 9.77
N ALA A 170 5.37 5.16 10.93
CA ALA A 170 5.59 3.97 11.75
C ALA A 170 5.04 4.17 13.17
N ILE A 171 4.78 3.06 13.89
CA ILE A 171 4.52 3.04 15.33
C ILE A 171 5.80 2.68 16.08
#